data_AF-A0A3S1DS61-F1
#
_entry.id   AF-A0A3S1DS61-F1
#
_cell.length_a   1.000
_cell.length_b   1.000
_cell.length_c   1.000
_cell.angle_alpha   90.00
_cell.angle_beta   90.00
_cell.angle_gamma   90.00
#
_symmetry.space_group_name_H-M   'P 1'
#
loop_
_entity.id
_entity.type
_entity.pdbx_description
1 polymer ?
#
loop_
_entity_poly.entity_id
_entity_poly.type
_entity_poly.pdbx_seq_one_letter_code
_entity_poly.pdbx_strand_id
1 'polypeptide(L)' 'MADILIVRSPAAENDLIEIWFGIATDIPLAADRFLDAIAARILQLASFPESGPKRPDIGAEVRALTIGNY' A
#
# COMPACT_ATOMS: atom_id res chain seq x y z
N MET A 1 5.77 22.94 -0.88
CA MET A 1 4.74 21.87 -0.95
C MET A 1 4.66 21.28 0.45
N ALA A 2 3.47 21.09 1.00
CA ALA A 2 3.36 20.53 2.35
C ALA A 2 3.80 19.06 2.30
N ASP A 3 4.80 18.69 3.11
CA ASP A 3 5.16 17.28 3.30
C ASP A 3 4.01 16.62 4.06
N ILE A 4 3.18 15.87 3.33
CA ILE A 4 2.13 15.06 3.93
C ILE A 4 2.80 13.88 4.61
N LEU A 5 2.65 13.79 5.93
CA LEU A 5 3.12 12.65 6.69
C LEU A 5 2.26 11.42 6.37
N ILE A 6 2.90 10.35 5.92
CA ILE A 6 2.26 9.05 5.74
C ILE A 6 2.46 8.24 7.01
N VAL A 7 1.35 7.78 7.60
CA VAL A 7 1.34 6.87 8.74
C VAL A 7 0.57 5.61 8.38
N ARG A 8 0.95 4.48 8.96
CA ARG A 8 0.27 3.19 8.79
C ARG A 8 -0.30 2.70 10.11
N SER A 9 -1.41 1.97 10.06
CA SER A 9 -1.95 1.27 11.23
C SER A 9 -1.13 0.01 11.52
N PRO A 10 -1.20 -0.54 12.74
CA PRO A 10 -0.58 -1.83 13.05
C PRO A 10 -1.10 -2.98 12.17
N ALA A 11 -2.39 -2.94 11.80
CA ALA A 11 -2.97 -3.92 10.89
C ALA A 11 -2.33 -3.85 9.50
N ALA A 12 -2.18 -2.64 8.95
CA ALA A 12 -1.53 -2.45 7.65
C ALA A 12 -0.05 -2.87 7.65
N GLU A 13 0.64 -2.77 8.79
CA GLU A 13 2.00 -3.29 8.94
C GLU A 13 2.04 -4.82 8.90
N ASN A 14 1.10 -5.49 9.58
CA ASN A 14 0.98 -6.94 9.51
C ASN A 14 0.64 -7.42 8.10
N ASP A 15 -0.24 -6.71 7.39
CA ASP A 15 -0.59 -7.05 6.00
C ASP A 15 0.65 -7.08 5.10
N LEU A 16 1.56 -6.10 5.23
CA LEU A 16 2.80 -6.06 4.46
C LEU A 16 3.73 -7.25 4.80
N ILE A 17 3.79 -7.64 6.09
CA ILE A 17 4.56 -8.79 6.55
C ILE A 17 3.97 -10.09 5.97
N GLU A 18 2.66 -10.26 6.01
CA GLU A 18 1.96 -11.44 5.48
C GLU A 18 2.12 -11.56 3.96
N ILE A 19 1.97 -10.45 3.23
CA ILE A 19 2.22 -10.39 1.79
C ILE A 19 3.65 -10.83 1.47
N TRP A 20 4.63 -10.31 2.20
CA TRP A 20 6.02 -10.66 1.98
C TRP A 20 6.28 -12.14 2.24
N PHE A 21 5.83 -12.67 3.38
CA PHE A 21 5.99 -14.10 3.71
C PHE A 21 5.29 -15.01 2.70
N GLY A 22 4.11 -14.63 2.21
CA GLY A 22 3.37 -15.39 1.21
C GLY A 22 4.17 -15.56 -0.09
N ILE A 23 4.84 -14.50 -0.56
CA ILE A 23 5.64 -14.55 -1.79
C ILE A 23 7.03 -15.15 -1.53
N ALA A 24 7.65 -14.82 -0.39
CA ALA A 24 9.02 -15.20 -0.07
C ALA A 24 9.19 -16.70 0.15
N THR A 25 8.10 -17.42 0.45
CA THR A 25 8.09 -18.88 0.52
C THR A 25 8.55 -19.52 -0.79
N ASP A 26 8.23 -18.91 -1.94
CA ASP A 26 8.65 -19.39 -3.25
C ASP A 26 9.87 -18.63 -3.77
N ILE A 27 9.81 -17.29 -3.78
CA ILE A 27 10.85 -16.43 -4.37
C ILE A 27 11.06 -15.18 -3.49
N PRO A 28 12.02 -15.21 -2.53
CA PRO A 28 12.30 -14.09 -1.62
C PRO A 28 12.55 -12.75 -2.33
N LEU A 29 13.34 -12.78 -3.42
CA LEU A 29 13.63 -11.56 -4.20
C LEU A 29 12.36 -10.95 -4.85
N ALA A 30 11.36 -11.76 -5.16
CA ALA A 30 10.09 -11.25 -5.68
C ALA A 30 9.28 -10.57 -4.58
N ALA A 31 9.36 -11.05 -3.34
CA ALA A 31 8.70 -10.45 -2.19
C ALA A 31 9.26 -9.05 -1.90
N ASP A 32 10.59 -8.91 -1.90
CA ASP A 32 11.26 -7.61 -1.74
C ASP A 32 10.82 -6.61 -2.80
N ARG A 33 10.90 -7.02 -4.07
CA ARG A 33 10.46 -6.19 -5.21
C ARG A 33 9.01 -5.78 -5.12
N PHE A 34 8.14 -6.66 -4.61
CA PHE A 34 6.73 -6.34 -4.46
C PHE A 34 6.48 -5.34 -3.33
N LEU A 35 7.16 -5.47 -2.18
CA LEU A 35 7.10 -4.46 -1.13
C LEU A 35 7.64 -3.10 -1.59
N ASP A 36 8.73 -3.08 -2.36
CA ASP A 36 9.26 -1.85 -2.95
C ASP A 36 8.23 -1.18 -3.87
N ALA A 37 7.50 -1.96 -4.67
CA ALA A 37 6.45 -1.45 -5.55
C ALA A 37 5.25 -0.88 -4.75
N ILE A 38 4.84 -1.55 -3.66
CA ILE A 38 3.81 -1.04 -2.74
C ILE A 38 4.28 0.27 -2.10
N ALA A 39 5.53 0.32 -1.59
CA ALA A 39 6.08 1.50 -0.95
C ALA A 39 6.14 2.69 -1.91
N ALA A 40 6.62 2.51 -3.14
CA ALA A 40 6.64 3.55 -4.16
C ALA A 40 5.22 4.07 -4.46
N ARG A 41 4.24 3.18 -4.51
CA ARG A 41 2.83 3.53 -4.75
C ARG A 41 2.23 4.32 -3.59
N ILE A 42 2.54 3.96 -2.35
CA ILE A 42 2.13 4.70 -1.15
C ILE A 42 2.79 6.08 -1.11
N LEU A 43 4.09 6.17 -1.37
CA LEU A 43 4.83 7.44 -1.33
C LEU A 43 4.30 8.47 -2.36
N GLN A 44 3.75 8.01 -3.48
CA GLN A 44 3.06 8.89 -4.43
C GLN A 44 1.90 9.68 -3.78
N LEU A 45 1.24 9.13 -2.76
CA LEU A 45 0.12 9.79 -2.07
C LEU A 45 0.55 11.08 -1.37
N ALA A 46 1.82 11.24 -1.02
CA ALA A 46 2.31 12.50 -0.46
C ALA A 46 2.18 13.67 -1.46
N SER A 47 2.29 13.38 -2.76
CA SER A 47 2.13 14.37 -3.84
C SER A 47 0.70 14.39 -4.41
N PHE A 48 0.05 13.22 -4.45
CA PHE A 48 -1.28 13.06 -5.06
C PHE A 48 -2.22 12.26 -4.15
N PRO A 49 -2.73 12.87 -3.06
CA PRO A 49 -3.53 12.17 -2.04
C PRO A 49 -4.82 11.54 -2.57
N GLU A 50 -5.33 12.05 -3.69
CA GLU A 50 -6.59 11.60 -4.30
C GLU A 50 -6.41 10.59 -5.44
N SER A 51 -5.21 10.04 -5.61
CA SER A 51 -4.90 9.07 -6.67
C SER A 51 -5.80 7.83 -6.64
N GLY A 52 -6.33 7.47 -5.47
CA GLY A 52 -7.31 6.40 -5.31
C GLY A 52 -8.75 6.94 -5.35
N PRO A 53 -9.66 6.33 -6.14
CA PRO A 53 -11.08 6.68 -6.10
C PRO A 53 -11.69 6.42 -4.72
N LYS A 54 -12.73 7.18 -4.38
CA LYS A 54 -13.55 6.93 -3.19
C LYS A 54 -14.23 5.57 -3.29
N ARG A 55 -14.34 4.87 -2.17
CA ARG A 55 -14.98 3.56 -2.01
C ARG A 55 -16.07 3.62 -0.94
N PRO A 56 -17.21 4.30 -1.21
CA PRO A 56 -18.31 4.43 -0.25
C PRO A 56 -18.95 3.07 0.09
N ASP A 57 -18.73 2.06 -0.76
CA ASP A 57 -19.09 0.67 -0.52
C ASP A 57 -18.24 0.00 0.58
N ILE A 58 -17.05 0.52 0.86
CA ILE A 58 -16.16 0.06 1.95
C ILE A 58 -16.31 0.95 3.19
N GLY A 59 -16.39 2.27 3.00
CA GLY A 59 -16.60 3.22 4.09
C GLY A 59 -16.70 4.66 3.60
N ALA A 60 -17.27 5.53 4.44
CA ALA A 60 -17.64 6.90 4.03
C ALA A 60 -16.46 7.73 3.48
N GLU A 61 -15.30 7.67 4.15
CA GLU A 61 -14.10 8.44 3.79
C GLU A 61 -12.98 7.56 3.21
N VAL A 62 -13.30 6.33 2.80
CA VAL A 62 -12.30 5.38 2.30
C VAL A 62 -11.97 5.67 0.84
N ARG A 63 -10.69 5.58 0.49
CA ARG A 63 -10.18 5.56 -0.88
C ARG A 63 -9.35 4.29 -1.08
N ALA A 64 -9.32 3.78 -2.30
CA ALA A 64 -8.50 2.61 -2.65
C ALA A 64 -7.55 2.94 -3.79
N LEU A 65 -6.25 2.70 -3.59
CA LEU A 65 -5.22 2.87 -4.62
C LEU A 65 -4.68 1.50 -4.98
N THR A 66 -4.85 1.09 -6.24
CA THR A 66 -4.52 -0.27 -6.68
C THR A 66 -3.03 -0.45 -6.97
N ILE A 67 -2.50 -1.63 -6.62
CA ILE A 67 -1.16 -2.15 -6.95
C ILE A 67 -1.22 -3.66 -7.21
N GLY A 68 -1.06 -4.06 -8.48
CA GLY A 68 -1.30 -5.46 -8.87
C GLY A 68 -2.76 -5.84 -8.61
N ASN A 69 -2.98 -6.90 -7.81
CA ASN A 69 -4.31 -7.36 -7.41
C ASN A 69 -4.72 -6.88 -6.00
N TYR A 70 -3.96 -5.95 -5.42
CA TYR A 70 -4.22 -5.33 -4.12
C TYR A 70 -4.71 -3.89 -4.29
#